data_AF-A0A1H4W5H0-F1
#
_entry.id   AF-A0A1H4W5H0-F1
#
_cell.length_a   1.000
_cell.length_b   1.000
_cell.length_c   1.000
_cell.angle_alpha   90.00
_cell.angle_beta   90.00
_cell.angle_gamma   90.00
#
_symmetry.space_group_name_H-M   'P 1'
#
loop_
_entity.id
_entity.type
_entity.pdbx_description
1 polymer ?
#
loop_
_entity_poly.entity_id
_entity_poly.type
_entity_poly.pdbx_seq_one_letter_code
_entity_poly.pdbx_strand_id
1 'polypeptide(L)'
;MPKQTAHRDLKGSQVEIDQDQFEVVEQRADYIPAAQLIDGTATADLLNRVHHALMAKGTTLIVGPRGCGKTHMMRYTSVVCQDSKDLPFCVYVSFNRYYRLEPLTKARSNAIDLFHAWVLARIVLGVNETLSSITFPSLFQQQSLNLLEFPAPRYQSLVDKLERGLGLDDQEEEVFNSLSIERLKVLIDSAAHASGRKRSVLLLDDAALTLTPEYLQELFDIIRSIKSPTIAPKASVYPGTTEYGPRFHATQEAQILSVWLSIDDPEYSEVMGAIARQRYPEFDKIPPDASEYLKFASFGIPRAYLMMLHQYRLSSERSQQSLNRIVEEHATARVEEYRSLALKAPRFATLIRKGEEVFRTTVRALKDQNDVLENRNEKQLLIGISGAEPYPLIGRMLHLLMEAGLLFEHPKVSHGGPDRTYDRYTPHLAALLQVRAFSGKERGTSPRQVVEALKRRSTKHPLRRSLTSLIDKSELDALRLDLPPCAKCHTPRLSEGQRFCHQCGNELSDVSTFARCMSLSLTQVPGLTSWLRERIEEDLSQIKTIGDLLAHQDPGTELRKIKRVGQKRAAKVIDAVTIFVDEFLS
;
A
#
# COMPACT_ATOMS: atom_id res chain seq x y z
N MET A 1 -39.80 1.82 -60.86
CA MET A 1 -39.23 0.68 -60.12
C MET A 1 -37.76 0.98 -59.85
N PRO A 2 -37.34 1.10 -58.58
CA PRO A 2 -36.67 -0.03 -57.92
C PRO A 2 -36.93 -0.14 -56.39
N LYS A 3 -36.41 -1.24 -55.82
CA LYS A 3 -36.00 -1.53 -54.42
C LYS A 3 -36.69 -2.77 -53.84
N GLN A 4 -35.90 -3.79 -53.50
CA GLN A 4 -36.05 -4.49 -52.23
C GLN A 4 -34.79 -5.29 -51.86
N THR A 5 -34.47 -5.12 -50.58
CA THR A 5 -33.47 -5.74 -49.71
C THR A 5 -33.80 -7.19 -49.38
N ALA A 6 -32.78 -8.04 -49.21
CA ALA A 6 -32.91 -9.28 -48.46
C ALA A 6 -31.61 -9.60 -47.69
N HIS A 7 -31.78 -9.72 -46.38
CA HIS A 7 -30.83 -10.17 -45.37
C HIS A 7 -30.32 -11.60 -45.60
N ARG A 8 -29.05 -11.86 -45.31
CA ARG A 8 -28.58 -13.18 -44.85
C ARG A 8 -27.27 -13.09 -44.04
N ASP A 9 -27.43 -13.42 -42.75
CA ASP A 9 -26.54 -14.16 -41.85
C ASP A 9 -25.03 -13.86 -41.82
N LEU A 10 -24.60 -13.18 -40.75
CA LEU A 10 -23.29 -13.35 -40.13
C LEU A 10 -23.49 -13.55 -38.61
N LYS A 11 -23.63 -14.80 -38.18
CA LYS A 11 -23.23 -15.24 -36.84
C LYS A 11 -21.71 -15.49 -36.89
N GLY A 12 -20.97 -14.80 -36.03
CA GLY A 12 -19.52 -14.95 -35.89
C GLY A 12 -19.04 -14.32 -34.58
N SER A 13 -19.25 -15.07 -33.49
CA SER A 13 -18.38 -15.26 -32.32
C SER A 13 -17.28 -14.22 -31.98
N GLN A 14 -17.18 -13.94 -30.67
CA GLN A 14 -16.02 -13.44 -29.88
C GLN A 14 -15.90 -11.92 -29.64
N VAL A 15 -16.64 -11.42 -28.63
CA VAL A 15 -16.14 -10.43 -27.64
C VAL A 15 -16.92 -10.64 -26.32
N GLU A 16 -16.77 -11.80 -25.68
CA GLU A 16 -17.31 -12.07 -24.32
C GLU A 16 -16.24 -12.58 -23.36
N ILE A 17 -14.97 -12.55 -23.76
CA ILE A 17 -13.84 -12.83 -22.87
C ILE A 17 -13.15 -11.48 -22.62
N ASP A 18 -12.78 -11.22 -21.36
CA ASP A 18 -11.86 -10.18 -20.86
C ASP A 18 -12.46 -9.00 -20.04
N GLN A 19 -13.46 -9.27 -19.19
CA GLN A 19 -13.72 -8.44 -17.98
C GLN A 19 -13.43 -9.22 -16.69
N ASP A 20 -13.81 -10.51 -16.63
CA ASP A 20 -13.52 -11.37 -15.47
C ASP A 20 -12.00 -11.60 -15.27
N GLN A 21 -11.21 -11.62 -16.35
CA GLN A 21 -9.75 -11.76 -16.25
C GLN A 21 -9.09 -10.45 -15.75
N PHE A 22 -9.65 -9.29 -16.06
CA PHE A 22 -9.20 -8.00 -15.53
C PHE A 22 -9.42 -7.91 -14.02
N GLU A 23 -10.59 -8.36 -13.53
CA GLU A 23 -10.87 -8.43 -12.08
C GLU A 23 -9.88 -9.35 -11.35
N VAL A 24 -9.48 -10.49 -11.94
CA VAL A 24 -8.50 -11.41 -11.33
C VAL A 24 -7.08 -10.82 -11.26
N VAL A 25 -6.70 -9.98 -12.23
CA VAL A 25 -5.35 -9.36 -12.30
C VAL A 25 -5.26 -8.08 -11.45
N GLU A 26 -6.36 -7.33 -11.28
CA GLU A 26 -6.41 -6.10 -10.47
C GLU A 26 -6.77 -6.35 -9.00
N GLN A 27 -7.31 -7.53 -8.66
CA GLN A 27 -7.75 -7.85 -7.29
C GLN A 27 -6.64 -7.58 -6.26
N ARG A 28 -6.95 -6.70 -5.30
CA ARG A 28 -6.11 -6.52 -4.09
C ARG A 28 -5.88 -7.89 -3.47
N ALA A 29 -4.72 -8.02 -2.85
CA ALA A 29 -4.40 -9.26 -2.15
C ALA A 29 -5.44 -9.61 -1.10
N ASP A 30 -6.21 -8.64 -0.58
CA ASP A 30 -7.35 -8.81 0.34
C ASP A 30 -8.51 -9.65 -0.22
N TYR A 31 -8.73 -9.62 -1.53
CA TYR A 31 -9.90 -10.26 -2.17
C TYR A 31 -9.62 -11.63 -2.78
N ILE A 32 -8.36 -12.09 -2.74
CA ILE A 32 -7.98 -13.39 -3.29
C ILE A 32 -8.49 -14.51 -2.36
N PRO A 33 -9.22 -15.53 -2.84
CA PRO A 33 -9.58 -16.69 -2.04
C PRO A 33 -8.36 -17.46 -1.50
N ALA A 34 -8.47 -18.07 -0.32
CA ALA A 34 -7.36 -18.78 0.34
C ALA A 34 -6.74 -19.89 -0.52
N ALA A 35 -7.56 -20.68 -1.22
CA ALA A 35 -7.07 -21.72 -2.13
C ALA A 35 -6.22 -21.16 -3.28
N GLN A 36 -6.65 -20.04 -3.87
CA GLN A 36 -5.91 -19.35 -4.94
C GLN A 36 -4.63 -18.65 -4.43
N LEU A 37 -4.53 -18.37 -3.13
CA LEU A 37 -3.30 -17.85 -2.53
C LEU A 37 -2.21 -18.91 -2.44
N ILE A 38 -2.53 -20.14 -2.04
CA ILE A 38 -1.54 -21.23 -1.96
C ILE A 38 -1.02 -21.56 -3.36
N ASP A 39 -1.93 -21.86 -4.29
CA ASP A 39 -1.58 -22.27 -5.66
C ASP A 39 -0.94 -21.12 -6.46
N GLY A 40 -1.27 -19.87 -6.10
CA GLY A 40 -0.83 -18.65 -6.76
C GLY A 40 0.37 -17.95 -6.11
N THR A 41 1.04 -18.58 -5.13
CA THR A 41 2.29 -18.06 -4.55
C THR A 41 3.52 -18.74 -5.16
N ALA A 42 4.42 -17.93 -5.72
CA ALA A 42 5.70 -18.41 -6.19
C ALA A 42 6.58 -18.88 -5.02
N THR A 43 7.13 -20.08 -5.10
CA THR A 43 8.07 -20.62 -4.11
C THR A 43 9.50 -20.28 -4.54
N ALA A 44 9.98 -19.09 -4.15
CA ALA A 44 11.36 -18.67 -4.34
C ALA A 44 12.02 -18.37 -3.00
N ASP A 45 13.35 -18.49 -2.90
CA ASP A 45 14.08 -18.34 -1.63
C ASP A 45 13.87 -16.96 -1.00
N LEU A 46 13.75 -15.93 -1.84
CA LEU A 46 13.46 -14.56 -1.41
C LEU A 46 12.09 -14.43 -0.71
N LEU A 47 11.06 -15.12 -1.22
CA LEU A 47 9.72 -15.13 -0.62
C LEU A 47 9.68 -16.03 0.61
N ASN A 48 10.41 -17.15 0.60
CA ASN A 48 10.58 -18.03 1.75
C ASN A 48 11.22 -17.30 2.94
N ARG A 49 12.18 -16.40 2.70
CA ARG A 49 12.79 -15.58 3.76
C ARG A 49 11.74 -14.74 4.49
N VAL A 50 10.83 -14.10 3.75
CA VAL A 50 9.73 -13.30 4.34
C VAL A 50 8.78 -14.19 5.11
N HIS A 51 8.37 -15.33 4.54
CA HIS A 51 7.51 -16.31 5.20
C HIS A 51 8.11 -16.83 6.52
N HIS A 52 9.38 -17.23 6.52
CA HIS A 52 10.08 -17.68 7.73
C HIS A 52 10.18 -16.58 8.80
N ALA A 53 10.45 -15.33 8.40
CA ALA A 53 10.48 -14.21 9.32
C ALA A 53 9.10 -13.93 9.95
N LEU A 54 8.03 -14.01 9.15
CA LEU A 54 6.66 -13.87 9.64
C LEU A 54 6.26 -14.99 10.61
N MET A 55 6.84 -16.19 10.49
CA MET A 55 6.64 -17.27 11.44
C MET A 55 7.55 -17.20 12.68
N ALA A 56 8.57 -16.35 12.70
CA ALA A 56 9.56 -16.33 13.78
C ALA A 56 8.99 -15.85 15.13
N LYS A 57 9.70 -16.14 16.23
CA LYS A 57 9.31 -15.78 17.61
C LYS A 57 9.45 -14.28 17.93
N GLY A 58 10.30 -13.55 17.21
CA GLY A 58 10.53 -12.13 17.43
C GLY A 58 9.42 -11.26 16.84
N THR A 59 9.35 -9.99 17.24
CA THR A 59 8.52 -9.01 16.52
C THR A 59 9.19 -8.70 15.18
N THR A 60 8.41 -8.67 14.10
CA THR A 60 8.93 -8.32 12.76
C THR A 60 8.05 -7.25 12.14
N LEU A 61 8.68 -6.21 11.62
CA LEU A 61 8.04 -5.19 10.82
C LEU A 61 8.41 -5.42 9.36
N ILE A 62 7.42 -5.71 8.52
CA ILE A 62 7.65 -5.82 7.09
C ILE A 62 7.45 -4.46 6.42
N VAL A 63 8.45 -4.03 5.64
CA VAL A 63 8.47 -2.72 4.98
C VAL A 63 8.51 -2.87 3.47
N GLY A 64 7.95 -1.89 2.77
CA GLY A 64 8.03 -1.79 1.32
C GLY A 64 6.90 -0.93 0.75
N PRO A 65 7.02 -0.49 -0.51
CA PRO A 65 6.03 0.35 -1.14
C PRO A 65 4.70 -0.39 -1.33
N ARG A 66 3.66 0.37 -1.68
CA ARG A 66 2.35 -0.19 -2.03
C ARG A 66 2.48 -1.16 -3.22
N GLY A 67 1.84 -2.33 -3.11
CA GLY A 67 1.82 -3.34 -4.17
C GLY A 67 3.03 -4.28 -4.24
N CYS A 68 4.00 -4.19 -3.32
CA CYS A 68 5.16 -5.11 -3.29
C CYS A 68 4.84 -6.51 -2.74
N GLY A 69 3.64 -6.75 -2.20
CA GLY A 69 3.19 -8.08 -1.74
C GLY A 69 3.15 -8.29 -0.22
N LYS A 70 3.17 -7.23 0.61
CA LYS A 70 3.08 -7.32 2.08
C LYS A 70 1.86 -8.14 2.55
N THR A 71 0.66 -7.69 2.17
CA THR A 71 -0.62 -8.36 2.41
C THR A 71 -0.63 -9.80 1.90
N HIS A 72 -0.14 -10.01 0.67
CA HIS A 72 -0.07 -11.34 0.06
C HIS A 72 0.77 -12.30 0.93
N MET A 73 1.95 -11.87 1.37
CA MET A 73 2.83 -12.70 2.19
C MET A 73 2.27 -12.97 3.58
N MET A 74 1.57 -12.00 4.20
CA MET A 74 0.89 -12.21 5.46
C MET A 74 -0.26 -13.22 5.31
N ARG A 75 -1.16 -13.03 4.34
CA ARG A 75 -2.27 -13.97 4.10
C ARG A 75 -1.79 -15.37 3.71
N TYR A 76 -0.77 -15.46 2.86
CA TYR A 76 -0.12 -16.73 2.53
C TYR A 76 0.39 -17.43 3.80
N THR A 77 1.11 -16.69 4.65
CA THR A 77 1.64 -17.23 5.90
C THR A 77 0.53 -17.71 6.86
N SER A 78 -0.58 -16.97 6.97
CA SER A 78 -1.70 -17.40 7.82
C SER A 78 -2.34 -18.67 7.32
N VAL A 79 -2.57 -18.80 6.01
CA VAL A 79 -3.19 -20.00 5.42
C VAL A 79 -2.28 -21.21 5.61
N VAL A 80 -0.98 -21.10 5.30
CA VAL A 80 -0.01 -22.18 5.51
C VAL A 80 0.05 -22.65 6.97
N CYS A 81 -0.01 -21.72 7.93
CA CYS A 81 -0.01 -22.06 9.35
C CYS A 81 -1.31 -22.73 9.82
N GLN A 82 -2.45 -22.43 9.18
CA GLN A 82 -3.73 -23.04 9.51
C GLN A 82 -3.78 -24.52 9.13
N ASP A 83 -3.15 -24.90 8.02
CA ASP A 83 -3.13 -26.27 7.50
C ASP A 83 -2.20 -27.22 8.25
N SER A 84 -1.25 -26.70 9.04
CA SER A 84 -0.29 -27.50 9.80
C SER A 84 -0.36 -27.27 11.31
N LYS A 85 -0.37 -28.36 12.09
CA LYS A 85 -0.34 -28.33 13.56
C LYS A 85 1.04 -27.99 14.13
N ASP A 86 2.10 -28.26 13.38
CA ASP A 86 3.48 -27.98 13.81
C ASP A 86 3.83 -26.48 13.69
N LEU A 87 3.01 -25.74 12.95
CA LEU A 87 3.13 -24.31 12.75
C LEU A 87 2.36 -23.52 13.82
N PRO A 88 2.73 -22.25 14.06
CA PRO A 88 2.09 -21.42 15.08
C PRO A 88 0.62 -21.16 14.79
N PHE A 89 -0.16 -20.89 15.84
CA PHE A 89 -1.54 -20.42 15.68
C PHE A 89 -1.50 -19.01 15.09
N CYS A 90 -1.83 -18.89 13.81
CA CYS A 90 -1.59 -17.67 13.05
C CYS A 90 -2.89 -16.90 12.83
N VAL A 91 -2.99 -15.75 13.49
CA VAL A 91 -4.14 -14.85 13.41
C VAL A 91 -3.82 -13.73 12.44
N TYR A 92 -4.60 -13.61 11.37
CA TYR A 92 -4.50 -12.49 10.44
C TYR A 92 -5.54 -11.44 10.78
N VAL A 93 -5.13 -10.17 10.84
CA VAL A 93 -6.00 -9.03 11.10
C VAL A 93 -5.60 -7.91 10.15
N SER A 94 -6.55 -7.41 9.36
CA SER A 94 -6.36 -6.20 8.57
C SER A 94 -6.85 -4.98 9.35
N PHE A 95 -6.12 -3.88 9.28
CA PHE A 95 -6.52 -2.58 9.82
C PHE A 95 -6.84 -1.53 8.74
N ASN A 96 -7.05 -1.93 7.49
CA ASN A 96 -7.31 -1.02 6.36
C ASN A 96 -8.44 0.02 6.56
N ARG A 97 -9.35 -0.18 7.53
CA ARG A 97 -10.46 0.74 7.85
C ARG A 97 -10.24 1.62 9.07
N TYR A 98 -9.08 1.53 9.73
CA TYR A 98 -8.82 2.26 10.98
C TYR A 98 -9.02 3.78 10.83
N TYR A 99 -8.78 4.28 9.63
CA TYR A 99 -8.88 5.69 9.31
C TYR A 99 -10.31 6.24 9.38
N ARG A 100 -11.33 5.38 9.26
CA ARG A 100 -12.73 5.77 9.49
C ARG A 100 -12.98 6.25 10.92
N LEU A 101 -12.09 5.90 11.86
CA LEU A 101 -12.13 6.38 13.24
C LEU A 101 -11.48 7.76 13.41
N GLU A 102 -10.76 8.31 12.43
CA GLU A 102 -10.08 9.61 12.58
C GLU A 102 -11.04 10.73 13.04
N PRO A 103 -12.28 10.86 12.51
CA PRO A 103 -13.22 11.89 12.97
C PRO A 103 -13.52 11.83 14.48
N LEU A 104 -13.40 10.65 15.11
CA LEU A 104 -13.63 10.49 16.56
C LEU A 104 -12.61 11.29 17.38
N THR A 105 -11.37 11.46 16.90
CA THR A 105 -10.33 12.26 17.58
C THR A 105 -10.76 13.69 17.88
N LYS A 106 -11.67 14.24 17.07
CA LYS A 106 -12.22 15.59 17.23
C LYS A 106 -13.55 15.62 17.96
N ALA A 107 -14.36 14.57 17.75
CA ALA A 107 -15.72 14.52 18.24
C ALA A 107 -15.80 14.04 19.70
N ARG A 108 -14.81 13.27 20.18
CA ARG A 108 -14.86 12.62 21.50
C ARG A 108 -13.53 12.73 22.25
N SER A 109 -13.62 12.96 23.56
CA SER A 109 -12.45 13.04 24.44
C SER A 109 -11.77 11.68 24.67
N ASN A 110 -12.51 10.58 24.56
CA ASN A 110 -12.02 9.20 24.73
C ASN A 110 -11.68 8.50 23.39
N ALA A 111 -11.36 9.25 22.34
CA ALA A 111 -11.13 8.70 21.01
C ALA A 111 -10.01 7.65 20.94
N ILE A 112 -8.94 7.83 21.72
CA ILE A 112 -7.83 6.87 21.81
C ILE A 112 -8.30 5.57 22.46
N ASP A 113 -9.11 5.63 23.52
CA ASP A 113 -9.67 4.44 24.16
C ASP A 113 -10.61 3.68 23.21
N LEU A 114 -11.42 4.41 22.43
CA LEU A 114 -12.28 3.82 21.40
C LEU A 114 -11.45 3.13 20.30
N PHE A 115 -10.37 3.77 19.85
CA PHE A 115 -9.44 3.16 18.90
C PHE A 115 -8.75 1.92 19.48
N HIS A 116 -8.31 1.97 20.73
CA HIS A 116 -7.72 0.84 21.45
C HIS A 116 -8.70 -0.34 21.48
N ALA A 117 -9.93 -0.11 21.92
CA ALA A 117 -10.98 -1.12 21.93
C ALA A 117 -11.27 -1.67 20.52
N TRP A 118 -11.30 -0.81 19.50
CA TRP A 118 -11.47 -1.24 18.12
C TRP A 118 -10.36 -2.21 17.67
N VAL A 119 -9.09 -1.89 17.95
CA VAL A 119 -7.94 -2.76 17.63
C VAL A 119 -8.08 -4.11 18.33
N LEU A 120 -8.39 -4.12 19.64
CA LEU A 120 -8.57 -5.35 20.40
C LEU A 120 -9.73 -6.19 19.85
N ALA A 121 -10.89 -5.57 19.58
CA ALA A 121 -12.06 -6.25 19.01
C ALA A 121 -11.75 -6.88 17.65
N ARG A 122 -10.99 -6.19 16.78
CA ARG A 122 -10.54 -6.74 15.49
C ARG A 122 -9.64 -7.97 15.66
N ILE A 123 -8.76 -7.98 16.66
CA ILE A 123 -7.93 -9.16 16.95
C ILE A 123 -8.78 -10.30 17.51
N VAL A 124 -9.74 -10.02 18.39
CA VAL A 124 -10.71 -11.02 18.89
C VAL A 124 -11.47 -11.67 17.74
N LEU A 125 -11.97 -10.87 16.78
CA LEU A 125 -12.64 -11.37 15.58
C LEU A 125 -11.70 -12.22 14.72
N GLY A 126 -10.44 -11.80 14.54
CA GLY A 126 -9.43 -12.59 13.82
C GLY A 126 -9.12 -13.93 14.50
N VAL A 127 -9.08 -13.99 15.84
CA VAL A 127 -8.93 -15.24 16.60
C VAL A 127 -10.13 -16.17 16.32
N ASN A 128 -11.34 -15.63 16.37
CA ASN A 128 -12.57 -16.38 16.09
C ASN A 128 -12.61 -16.93 14.65
N GLU A 129 -12.23 -16.11 13.67
CA GLU A 129 -12.15 -16.52 12.26
C GLU A 129 -11.11 -17.65 12.07
N THR A 130 -9.93 -17.51 12.69
CA THR A 130 -8.86 -18.52 12.63
C THR A 130 -9.31 -19.83 13.29
N LEU A 131 -9.97 -19.78 14.44
CA LEU A 131 -10.52 -20.98 15.08
C LEU A 131 -11.58 -21.68 14.22
N SER A 132 -12.39 -20.89 13.52
CA SER A 132 -13.45 -21.41 12.64
C SER A 132 -12.90 -22.05 11.36
N SER A 133 -11.75 -21.59 10.87
CA SER A 133 -11.13 -22.12 9.65
C SER A 133 -10.36 -23.42 9.87
N ILE A 134 -9.84 -23.64 11.08
CA ILE A 134 -9.06 -24.84 11.36
C ILE A 134 -9.98 -26.04 11.56
N THR A 135 -9.85 -27.03 10.68
CA THR A 135 -10.68 -28.24 10.71
C THR A 135 -10.09 -29.27 11.68
N PHE A 136 -10.67 -29.41 12.88
CA PHE A 136 -10.28 -30.43 13.87
C PHE A 136 -11.44 -31.35 14.28
N PRO A 137 -11.16 -32.55 14.83
CA PRO A 137 -12.21 -33.52 15.18
C PRO A 137 -13.22 -32.95 16.18
N SER A 138 -14.49 -33.29 15.96
CA SER A 138 -15.74 -32.80 16.56
C SER A 138 -15.79 -32.59 18.08
N LEU A 139 -14.89 -33.16 18.87
CA LEU A 139 -14.83 -32.97 20.33
C LEU A 139 -14.30 -31.59 20.76
N PHE A 140 -13.51 -30.92 19.92
CA PHE A 140 -12.96 -29.59 20.23
C PHE A 140 -13.88 -28.43 19.82
N GLN A 141 -14.78 -28.67 18.86
CA GLN A 141 -15.65 -27.62 18.30
C GLN A 141 -16.66 -27.07 19.32
N GLN A 142 -17.03 -27.86 20.34
CA GLN A 142 -17.89 -27.40 21.43
C GLN A 142 -17.13 -26.59 22.50
N GLN A 143 -15.83 -26.84 22.71
CA GLN A 143 -15.02 -26.07 23.66
C GLN A 143 -14.53 -24.74 23.07
N SER A 144 -14.25 -24.68 21.77
CA SER A 144 -13.83 -23.45 21.09
C SER A 144 -14.91 -22.36 21.07
N LEU A 145 -16.20 -22.74 21.08
CA LEU A 145 -17.33 -21.81 21.05
C LEU A 145 -17.50 -20.99 22.35
N ASN A 146 -16.90 -21.43 23.46
CA ASN A 146 -17.00 -20.76 24.77
C ASN A 146 -15.72 -19.99 25.18
N LEU A 147 -14.74 -19.84 24.27
CA LEU A 147 -13.51 -19.10 24.58
C LEU A 147 -13.74 -17.58 24.62
N LEU A 148 -14.72 -17.09 23.86
CA LEU A 148 -15.07 -15.68 23.83
C LEU A 148 -16.00 -15.33 24.99
N GLU A 149 -15.73 -14.21 25.66
CA GLU A 149 -16.61 -13.67 26.71
C GLU A 149 -17.99 -13.29 26.14
N PHE A 150 -18.02 -12.81 24.89
CA PHE A 150 -19.23 -12.46 24.16
C PHE A 150 -19.28 -13.17 22.80
N PRO A 151 -20.47 -13.39 22.21
CA PRO A 151 -20.58 -13.89 20.84
C PRO A 151 -19.87 -12.98 19.84
N ALA A 152 -19.22 -13.55 18.82
CA ALA A 152 -18.54 -12.81 17.76
C ALA A 152 -19.36 -11.66 17.13
N PRO A 153 -20.70 -11.80 16.89
CA PRO A 153 -21.52 -10.70 16.40
C PRO A 153 -21.54 -9.45 17.29
N ARG A 154 -21.36 -9.58 18.62
CA ARG A 154 -21.30 -8.42 19.54
C ARG A 154 -20.03 -7.61 19.32
N TYR A 155 -18.88 -8.28 19.14
CA TYR A 155 -17.63 -7.59 18.78
C TYR A 155 -17.71 -6.95 17.39
N GLN A 156 -18.37 -7.60 16.43
CA GLN A 156 -18.60 -7.04 15.10
C GLN A 156 -19.49 -5.78 15.16
N SER A 157 -20.55 -5.79 15.98
CA SER A 157 -21.40 -4.61 16.18
C SER A 157 -20.61 -3.41 16.70
N LEU A 158 -19.75 -3.62 17.70
CA LEU A 158 -18.85 -2.59 18.23
C LEU A 158 -17.95 -2.03 17.13
N VAL A 159 -17.28 -2.90 16.36
CA VAL A 159 -16.40 -2.50 15.24
C VAL A 159 -17.17 -1.65 14.22
N ASP A 160 -18.35 -2.11 13.79
CA ASP A 160 -19.16 -1.43 12.78
C ASP A 160 -19.67 -0.06 13.27
N LYS A 161 -20.06 0.06 14.54
CA LYS A 161 -20.50 1.34 15.12
C LYS A 161 -19.35 2.35 15.19
N LEU A 162 -18.16 1.90 15.61
CA LEU A 162 -16.97 2.75 15.66
C LEU A 162 -16.52 3.19 14.26
N GLU A 163 -16.50 2.29 13.28
CA GLU A 163 -16.18 2.60 11.88
C GLU A 163 -17.20 3.57 11.22
N ARG A 164 -18.42 3.67 11.77
CA ARG A 164 -19.45 4.62 11.32
C ARG A 164 -19.54 5.89 12.19
N GLY A 165 -18.70 6.01 13.22
CA GLY A 165 -18.73 7.13 14.17
C GLY A 165 -19.98 7.19 15.05
N LEU A 166 -20.74 6.10 15.16
CA LEU A 166 -21.98 6.03 15.93
C LEU A 166 -21.74 5.93 17.43
N GLY A 167 -22.73 6.31 18.24
CA GLY A 167 -22.73 6.07 19.68
C GLY A 167 -22.76 4.58 20.00
N LEU A 168 -22.18 4.19 21.13
CA LEU A 168 -22.32 2.83 21.66
C LEU A 168 -23.62 2.75 22.46
N ASP A 169 -24.35 1.63 22.37
CA ASP A 169 -25.44 1.35 23.30
C ASP A 169 -24.95 0.45 24.46
N ASP A 170 -25.82 0.17 25.43
CA ASP A 170 -25.49 -0.62 26.62
C ASP A 170 -24.80 -1.96 26.28
N GLN A 171 -25.15 -2.59 25.15
CA GLN A 171 -24.52 -3.84 24.75
C GLN A 171 -23.11 -3.64 24.21
N GLU A 172 -22.84 -2.62 23.39
CA GLU A 172 -21.46 -2.38 22.96
C GLU A 172 -20.61 -1.75 24.06
N GLU A 173 -21.19 -0.99 24.99
CA GLU A 173 -20.48 -0.48 26.16
C GLU A 173 -19.99 -1.63 27.05
N GLU A 174 -20.80 -2.66 27.27
CA GLU A 174 -20.38 -3.86 28.01
C GLU A 174 -19.17 -4.54 27.34
N VAL A 175 -19.22 -4.71 26.01
CA VAL A 175 -18.10 -5.28 25.24
C VAL A 175 -16.88 -4.37 25.31
N PHE A 176 -17.05 -3.07 25.10
CA PHE A 176 -15.99 -2.06 25.17
C PHE A 176 -15.25 -2.12 26.50
N ASN A 177 -15.99 -2.14 27.62
CA ASN A 177 -15.43 -2.19 28.97
C ASN A 177 -14.74 -3.52 29.31
N SER A 178 -15.07 -4.59 28.59
CA SER A 178 -14.44 -5.91 28.75
C SER A 178 -13.08 -6.03 28.07
N LEU A 179 -12.79 -5.22 27.05
CA LEU A 179 -11.60 -5.38 26.22
C LEU A 179 -10.35 -4.90 26.95
N SER A 180 -9.35 -5.78 27.05
CA SER A 180 -8.03 -5.44 27.57
C SER A 180 -6.96 -6.33 26.95
N ILE A 181 -5.71 -5.84 26.93
CA ILE A 181 -4.56 -6.59 26.39
C ILE A 181 -4.38 -7.92 27.14
N GLU A 182 -4.57 -7.94 28.46
CA GLU A 182 -4.38 -9.16 29.26
C GLU A 182 -5.41 -10.24 28.90
N ARG A 183 -6.69 -9.87 28.83
CA ARG A 183 -7.75 -10.80 28.39
C ARG A 183 -7.51 -11.29 26.97
N LEU A 184 -7.02 -10.41 26.08
CA LEU A 184 -6.69 -10.78 24.72
C LEU A 184 -5.53 -11.80 24.65
N LYS A 185 -4.48 -11.63 25.47
CA LYS A 185 -3.39 -12.62 25.57
C LYS A 185 -3.92 -13.98 26.01
N VAL A 186 -4.72 -14.01 27.08
CA VAL A 186 -5.34 -15.24 27.58
C VAL A 186 -6.20 -15.91 26.51
N LEU A 187 -6.98 -15.13 25.76
CA LEU A 187 -7.78 -15.64 24.64
C LEU A 187 -6.90 -16.26 23.55
N ILE A 188 -5.85 -15.56 23.11
CA ILE A 188 -4.94 -16.05 22.06
C ILE A 188 -4.21 -17.31 22.50
N ASP A 189 -3.71 -17.35 23.73
CA ASP A 189 -3.04 -18.53 24.27
C ASP A 189 -4.03 -19.69 24.39
N SER A 190 -5.24 -19.46 24.89
CA SER A 190 -6.28 -20.50 25.00
C SER A 190 -6.69 -21.04 23.63
N ALA A 191 -6.83 -20.16 22.64
CA ALA A 191 -7.11 -20.54 21.25
C ALA A 191 -5.97 -21.38 20.66
N ALA A 192 -4.71 -20.99 20.90
CA ALA A 192 -3.55 -21.77 20.46
C ALA A 192 -3.54 -23.17 21.08
N HIS A 193 -3.75 -23.27 22.40
CA HIS A 193 -3.81 -24.55 23.11
C HIS A 193 -4.97 -25.42 22.63
N ALA A 194 -6.17 -24.86 22.47
CA ALA A 194 -7.34 -25.56 21.93
C ALA A 194 -7.08 -26.07 20.50
N SER A 195 -6.25 -25.35 19.74
CA SER A 195 -5.84 -25.73 18.39
C SER A 195 -4.64 -26.71 18.35
N GLY A 196 -4.12 -27.14 19.51
CA GLY A 196 -2.99 -28.06 19.63
C GLY A 196 -1.62 -27.42 19.34
N ARG A 197 -1.51 -26.09 19.43
CA ARG A 197 -0.31 -25.32 19.04
C ARG A 197 0.34 -24.66 20.26
N LYS A 198 1.67 -24.57 20.24
CA LYS A 198 2.49 -24.10 21.39
C LYS A 198 2.64 -22.58 21.49
N ARG A 199 2.35 -21.86 20.40
CA ARG A 199 2.59 -20.43 20.27
C ARG A 199 1.72 -19.85 19.17
N SER A 200 1.58 -18.52 19.18
CA SER A 200 0.80 -17.75 18.24
C SER A 200 1.64 -16.71 17.51
N VAL A 201 1.22 -16.39 16.30
CA VAL A 201 1.72 -15.27 15.51
C VAL A 201 0.52 -14.39 15.18
N LEU A 202 0.63 -13.09 15.45
CA LEU A 202 -0.36 -12.10 15.03
C LEU A 202 0.18 -11.39 13.81
N LEU A 203 -0.51 -11.50 12.68
CA LEU A 203 -0.21 -10.80 11.43
C LEU A 203 -1.12 -9.59 11.33
N LEU A 204 -0.58 -8.42 11.66
CA LEU A 204 -1.27 -7.15 11.70
C LEU A 204 -1.00 -6.38 10.41
N ASP A 205 -1.86 -6.59 9.43
CA ASP A 205 -1.71 -5.98 8.12
C ASP A 205 -2.34 -4.59 8.06
N ASP A 206 -1.80 -3.75 7.18
CA ASP A 206 -2.24 -2.38 6.95
C ASP A 206 -2.27 -1.53 8.24
N ALA A 207 -1.38 -1.88 9.18
CA ALA A 207 -1.25 -1.26 10.50
C ALA A 207 -0.81 0.23 10.43
N ALA A 208 -0.24 0.68 9.32
CA ALA A 208 0.37 2.02 9.24
C ALA A 208 0.04 2.81 7.97
N LEU A 209 -1.18 2.64 7.44
CA LEU A 209 -1.65 3.43 6.30
C LEU A 209 -2.08 4.84 6.73
N THR A 210 -1.12 5.70 6.99
CA THR A 210 -1.26 7.17 6.91
C THR A 210 -2.19 7.90 7.92
N LEU A 211 -1.55 8.67 8.81
CA LEU A 211 -1.82 10.08 9.17
C LEU A 211 -2.53 10.49 10.45
N THR A 212 -3.01 9.56 11.26
CA THR A 212 -3.36 9.88 12.65
C THR A 212 -2.23 9.38 13.53
N PRO A 213 -1.17 10.20 13.81
CA PRO A 213 -0.05 9.78 14.63
C PRO A 213 -0.51 9.15 15.94
N GLU A 214 -1.55 9.70 16.56
CA GLU A 214 -2.05 9.26 17.85
C GLU A 214 -2.54 7.80 17.79
N TYR A 215 -3.21 7.42 16.71
CA TYR A 215 -3.65 6.04 16.49
C TYR A 215 -2.49 5.10 16.16
N LEU A 216 -1.50 5.55 15.38
CA LEU A 216 -0.32 4.74 15.11
C LEU A 216 0.49 4.50 16.39
N GLN A 217 0.68 5.53 17.21
CA GLN A 217 1.34 5.42 18.51
C GLN A 217 0.62 4.41 19.41
N GLU A 218 -0.71 4.52 19.52
CA GLU A 218 -1.51 3.57 20.30
C GLU A 218 -1.41 2.14 19.75
N LEU A 219 -1.44 1.96 18.42
CA LEU A 219 -1.30 0.65 17.80
C LEU A 219 0.07 0.02 18.09
N PHE A 220 1.15 0.78 18.02
CA PHE A 220 2.48 0.27 18.35
C PHE A 220 2.66 0.00 19.85
N ASP A 221 1.98 0.75 20.70
CA ASP A 221 1.88 0.44 22.13
C ASP A 221 1.16 -0.89 22.38
N ILE A 222 0.08 -1.18 21.64
CA ILE A 222 -0.60 -2.47 21.67
C ILE A 222 0.33 -3.58 21.17
N ILE A 223 1.02 -3.38 20.03
CA ILE A 223 1.98 -4.35 19.46
C ILE A 223 3.09 -4.68 20.45
N ARG A 224 3.65 -3.67 21.12
CA ARG A 224 4.68 -3.85 22.15
C ARG A 224 4.14 -4.65 23.33
N SER A 225 2.95 -4.29 23.78
CA SER A 225 2.36 -4.81 25.02
C SER A 225 1.77 -6.21 24.86
N ILE A 226 1.27 -6.58 23.68
CA ILE A 226 0.70 -7.90 23.39
C ILE A 226 1.76 -8.98 23.23
N LYS A 227 3.00 -8.60 22.88
CA LYS A 227 4.14 -9.50 22.77
C LYS A 227 4.32 -10.30 24.07
N SER A 228 4.52 -11.60 23.93
CA SER A 228 4.81 -12.51 25.04
C SER A 228 5.75 -13.63 24.56
N PRO A 229 6.26 -14.51 25.43
CA PRO A 229 7.02 -15.69 25.01
C PRO A 229 6.25 -16.62 24.05
N THR A 230 4.92 -16.59 24.10
CA THR A 230 4.01 -17.41 23.29
C THR A 230 3.37 -16.63 22.15
N ILE A 231 3.35 -15.29 22.18
CA ILE A 231 2.69 -14.44 21.18
C ILE A 231 3.70 -13.53 20.49
N ALA A 232 3.88 -13.72 19.18
CA ALA A 232 4.83 -12.95 18.38
C ALA A 232 4.11 -12.05 17.35
N PRO A 233 3.93 -10.75 17.63
CA PRO A 233 3.26 -9.85 16.71
C PRO A 233 4.14 -9.52 15.49
N LYS A 234 3.51 -9.32 14.34
CA LYS A 234 4.10 -8.95 13.06
C LYS A 234 3.25 -7.82 12.49
N ALA A 235 3.87 -6.78 11.96
CA ALA A 235 3.11 -5.67 11.38
C ALA A 235 3.67 -5.24 10.03
N SER A 236 2.80 -4.84 9.11
CA SER A 236 3.22 -4.19 7.87
C SER A 236 3.24 -2.67 8.06
N VAL A 237 4.36 -2.05 7.68
CA VAL A 237 4.60 -0.62 7.94
C VAL A 237 5.20 0.09 6.74
N TYR A 238 5.04 1.42 6.71
CA TYR A 238 5.51 2.28 5.64
C TYR A 238 6.62 3.21 6.12
N PRO A 239 7.78 3.28 5.44
CA PRO A 239 8.97 3.95 5.98
C PRO A 239 8.82 5.47 6.11
N GLY A 240 7.95 6.08 5.28
CA GLY A 240 7.81 7.53 5.15
C GLY A 240 6.72 8.14 6.02
N THR A 241 5.64 7.42 6.35
CA THR A 241 4.49 7.97 7.06
C THR A 241 4.28 7.35 8.44
N THR A 242 4.79 6.15 8.70
CA THR A 242 4.63 5.49 10.01
C THR A 242 5.29 6.31 11.12
N GLU A 243 4.57 6.51 12.22
CA GLU A 243 5.06 7.12 13.45
C GLU A 243 4.89 6.12 14.59
N TYR A 244 6.00 5.66 15.16
CA TYR A 244 6.01 4.60 16.17
C TYR A 244 5.67 5.09 17.59
N GLY A 245 5.82 6.39 17.85
CA GLY A 245 5.66 6.97 19.18
C GLY A 245 6.89 6.81 20.09
N PRO A 246 6.85 7.45 21.28
CA PRO A 246 7.99 7.49 22.19
C PRO A 246 8.25 6.15 22.90
N ARG A 247 7.25 5.26 22.92
CA ARG A 247 7.29 4.00 23.67
C ARG A 247 7.69 2.80 22.81
N PHE A 248 7.70 2.93 21.48
CA PHE A 248 8.08 1.87 20.57
C PHE A 248 9.36 2.22 19.81
N HIS A 249 10.44 1.50 20.09
CA HIS A 249 11.73 1.69 19.42
C HIS A 249 11.95 0.62 18.36
N ALA A 250 11.52 0.91 17.13
CA ALA A 250 11.46 -0.09 16.04
C ALA A 250 12.75 -0.89 15.83
N THR A 251 13.93 -0.26 15.91
CA THR A 251 15.23 -0.93 15.70
C THR A 251 15.68 -1.83 16.87
N GLN A 252 15.11 -1.64 18.06
CA GLN A 252 15.43 -2.44 19.25
C GLN A 252 14.36 -3.48 19.56
N GLU A 253 13.11 -3.19 19.21
CA GLU A 253 11.96 -4.01 19.58
C GLU A 253 11.53 -4.99 18.49
N ALA A 254 11.91 -4.72 17.24
CA ALA A 254 11.53 -5.53 16.09
C ALA A 254 12.65 -5.69 15.06
N GLN A 255 12.60 -6.80 14.34
CA GLN A 255 13.35 -6.99 13.11
C GLN A 255 12.64 -6.27 11.97
N ILE A 256 13.33 -5.35 11.28
CA ILE A 256 12.79 -4.72 10.06
C ILE A 256 13.20 -5.56 8.86
N LEU A 257 12.24 -5.97 8.04
CA LEU A 257 12.46 -6.78 6.84
C LEU A 257 11.79 -6.14 5.63
N SER A 258 12.57 -5.86 4.58
CA SER A 258 12.02 -5.40 3.31
C SER A 258 11.38 -6.56 2.54
N VAL A 259 10.14 -6.36 2.07
CA VAL A 259 9.45 -7.24 1.12
C VAL A 259 9.67 -6.77 -0.33
N TRP A 260 10.25 -5.59 -0.50
CA TRP A 260 10.51 -5.03 -1.83
C TRP A 260 11.67 -5.78 -2.51
N LEU A 261 11.37 -6.41 -3.66
CA LEU A 261 12.34 -7.20 -4.41
C LEU A 261 13.41 -6.29 -5.02
N SER A 262 14.67 -6.55 -4.69
CA SER A 262 15.79 -5.82 -5.29
C SER A 262 16.00 -6.28 -6.73
N ILE A 263 16.13 -5.33 -7.65
CA ILE A 263 16.47 -5.61 -9.06
C ILE A 263 17.90 -6.14 -9.25
N ASP A 264 18.76 -5.95 -8.24
CA ASP A 264 20.14 -6.44 -8.24
C ASP A 264 20.24 -7.89 -7.72
N ASP A 265 19.13 -8.46 -7.23
CA ASP A 265 19.09 -9.84 -6.76
C ASP A 265 19.21 -10.82 -7.96
N PRO A 266 20.12 -11.81 -7.91
CA PRO A 266 20.27 -12.79 -9.00
C PRO A 266 18.98 -13.55 -9.34
N GLU A 267 18.10 -13.77 -8.36
CA GLU A 267 16.83 -14.50 -8.54
C GLU A 267 15.70 -13.58 -9.03
N TYR A 268 15.92 -12.26 -9.12
CA TYR A 268 14.88 -11.26 -9.43
C TYR A 268 14.00 -11.63 -10.62
N SER A 269 14.62 -11.88 -11.78
CA SER A 269 13.91 -12.16 -13.03
C SER A 269 13.14 -13.49 -12.97
N GLU A 270 13.65 -14.46 -12.21
CA GLU A 270 13.01 -15.75 -11.99
C GLU A 270 11.79 -15.61 -11.09
N VAL A 271 11.94 -14.95 -9.92
CA VAL A 271 10.84 -14.71 -8.97
C VAL A 271 9.70 -13.95 -9.63
N MET A 272 10.00 -12.83 -10.30
CA MET A 272 8.97 -12.03 -10.98
C MET A 272 8.28 -12.83 -12.10
N GLY A 273 9.04 -13.65 -12.84
CA GLY A 273 8.47 -14.54 -13.86
C GLY A 273 7.60 -15.65 -13.27
N ALA A 274 7.97 -16.22 -12.12
CA ALA A 274 7.18 -17.23 -11.42
C ALA A 274 5.86 -16.65 -10.91
N ILE A 275 5.89 -15.44 -10.34
CA ILE A 275 4.67 -14.71 -9.94
C ILE A 275 3.76 -14.51 -11.17
N ALA A 276 4.29 -14.03 -12.29
CA ALA A 276 3.48 -13.83 -13.49
C ALA A 276 2.91 -15.12 -14.07
N ARG A 277 3.67 -16.23 -14.12
CA ARG A 277 3.14 -17.52 -14.60
C ARG A 277 1.96 -18.02 -13.78
N GLN A 278 1.99 -17.84 -12.47
CA GLN A 278 0.88 -18.29 -11.62
C GLN A 278 -0.32 -17.33 -11.63
N ARG A 279 -0.08 -16.03 -11.83
CA ARG A 279 -1.11 -14.99 -11.69
C ARG A 279 -1.66 -14.49 -13.02
N TYR A 280 -1.01 -14.83 -14.14
CA TYR A 280 -1.35 -14.35 -15.47
C TYR A 280 -1.37 -15.53 -16.46
N PRO A 281 -2.54 -16.16 -16.70
CA PRO A 281 -2.64 -17.37 -17.52
C PRO A 281 -2.11 -17.24 -18.95
N GLU A 282 -2.12 -16.03 -19.52
CA GLU A 282 -1.62 -15.76 -20.88
C GLU A 282 -0.13 -15.38 -20.92
N PHE A 283 0.62 -15.59 -19.84
CA PHE A 283 2.02 -15.16 -19.74
C PHE A 283 2.89 -15.69 -20.87
N ASP A 284 2.70 -16.95 -21.26
CA ASP A 284 3.48 -17.61 -22.30
C ASP A 284 3.28 -17.01 -23.70
N LYS A 285 2.25 -16.17 -23.90
CA LYS A 285 2.01 -15.43 -25.16
C LYS A 285 2.82 -14.14 -25.24
N ILE A 286 3.40 -13.67 -24.14
CA ILE A 286 4.15 -12.42 -24.09
C ILE A 286 5.61 -12.69 -24.49
N PRO A 287 6.19 -11.93 -25.45
CA PRO A 287 7.58 -12.12 -25.85
C PRO A 287 8.55 -12.01 -24.65
N PRO A 288 9.56 -12.90 -24.53
CA PRO A 288 10.49 -12.91 -23.40
C PRO A 288 11.18 -11.56 -23.16
N ASP A 289 11.60 -10.87 -24.22
CA ASP A 289 12.26 -9.56 -24.13
C ASP A 289 11.31 -8.48 -23.59
N ALA A 290 10.04 -8.50 -24.01
CA ALA A 290 9.01 -7.58 -23.53
C ALA A 290 8.70 -7.85 -22.04
N SER A 291 8.56 -9.13 -21.69
CA SER A 291 8.36 -9.57 -20.32
C SER A 291 9.51 -9.12 -19.41
N GLU A 292 10.75 -9.35 -19.81
CA GLU A 292 11.94 -8.95 -19.05
C GLU A 292 12.06 -7.42 -18.91
N TYR A 293 11.78 -6.68 -19.98
CA TYR A 293 11.73 -5.21 -19.96
C TYR A 293 10.72 -4.70 -18.93
N LEU A 294 9.51 -5.28 -18.92
CA LEU A 294 8.46 -4.92 -17.97
C LEU A 294 8.77 -5.34 -16.53
N LYS A 295 9.50 -6.44 -16.30
CA LYS A 295 10.01 -6.78 -14.96
C LYS A 295 10.89 -5.65 -14.45
N PHE A 296 11.88 -5.21 -15.21
CA PHE A 296 12.73 -4.10 -14.79
C PHE A 296 11.94 -2.81 -14.60
N ALA A 297 11.03 -2.48 -15.53
CA ALA A 297 10.17 -1.30 -15.40
C ALA A 297 9.33 -1.32 -14.12
N SER A 298 8.84 -2.49 -13.69
CA SER A 298 8.02 -2.64 -12.48
C SER A 298 8.78 -2.46 -11.18
N PHE A 299 10.11 -2.42 -11.26
CA PHE A 299 11.00 -2.11 -10.15
C PHE A 299 10.72 -2.93 -8.87
N GLY A 300 10.54 -4.24 -9.02
CA GLY A 300 10.29 -5.17 -7.91
C GLY A 300 8.92 -5.05 -7.26
N ILE A 301 7.94 -4.45 -7.95
CA ILE A 301 6.55 -4.33 -7.50
C ILE A 301 5.69 -5.29 -8.35
N PRO A 302 5.33 -6.50 -7.85
CA PRO A 302 4.61 -7.50 -8.62
C PRO A 302 3.28 -7.00 -9.18
N ARG A 303 2.50 -6.21 -8.42
CA ARG A 303 1.24 -5.63 -8.92
C ARG A 303 1.45 -4.73 -10.15
N ALA A 304 2.49 -3.91 -10.13
CA ALA A 304 2.82 -3.05 -11.26
C ALA A 304 3.21 -3.88 -12.49
N TYR A 305 3.97 -4.96 -12.29
CA TYR A 305 4.35 -5.87 -13.36
C TYR A 305 3.13 -6.52 -14.04
N LEU A 306 2.24 -7.13 -13.24
CA LEU A 306 1.04 -7.80 -13.76
C LEU A 306 0.13 -6.81 -14.52
N MET A 307 -0.03 -5.60 -14.00
CA MET A 307 -0.79 -4.53 -14.67
C MET A 307 -0.19 -4.15 -16.02
N MET A 308 1.13 -3.96 -16.09
CA MET A 308 1.80 -3.63 -17.35
C MET A 308 1.76 -4.79 -18.35
N LEU A 309 1.85 -6.05 -17.91
CA LEU A 309 1.68 -7.22 -18.78
C LEU A 309 0.28 -7.26 -19.41
N HIS A 310 -0.74 -6.97 -18.61
CA HIS A 310 -2.11 -6.92 -19.09
C HIS A 310 -2.33 -5.76 -20.09
N GLN A 311 -1.84 -4.56 -19.77
CA GLN A 311 -1.89 -3.41 -20.70
C GLN A 311 -1.17 -3.70 -22.02
N TYR A 312 -0.02 -4.37 -21.96
CA TYR A 312 0.74 -4.78 -23.14
C TYR A 312 -0.07 -5.73 -24.02
N ARG A 313 -0.78 -6.68 -23.41
CA ARG A 313 -1.60 -7.65 -24.13
C ARG A 313 -2.78 -7.01 -24.86
N LEU A 314 -3.42 -6.03 -24.23
CA LEU A 314 -4.56 -5.29 -24.81
C LEU A 314 -4.14 -4.33 -25.93
N SER A 315 -2.87 -3.94 -25.99
CA SER A 315 -2.40 -2.99 -26.98
C SER A 315 -2.47 -3.57 -28.41
N SER A 316 -3.05 -2.80 -29.32
CA SER A 316 -3.08 -3.09 -30.77
C SER A 316 -1.91 -2.46 -31.53
N GLU A 317 -1.07 -1.70 -30.83
CA GLU A 317 0.10 -1.00 -31.37
C GLU A 317 1.26 -1.95 -31.69
N ARG A 318 2.26 -1.46 -32.45
CA ARG A 318 3.52 -2.18 -32.59
C ARG A 318 4.14 -2.42 -31.21
N SER A 319 4.68 -3.62 -30.99
CA SER A 319 5.17 -4.09 -29.69
C SER A 319 6.08 -3.09 -28.95
N GLN A 320 6.97 -2.39 -29.66
CA GLN A 320 7.89 -1.43 -29.04
C GLN A 320 7.24 -0.09 -28.64
N GLN A 321 6.33 0.44 -29.46
CA GLN A 321 5.64 1.69 -29.15
C GLN A 321 4.72 1.50 -27.93
N SER A 322 4.03 0.37 -27.89
CA SER A 322 3.23 -0.06 -26.75
C SER A 322 4.04 -0.12 -25.45
N LEU A 323 5.21 -0.78 -25.45
CA LEU A 323 6.05 -0.88 -24.25
C LEU A 323 6.50 0.49 -23.73
N ASN A 324 6.93 1.39 -24.61
CA ASN A 324 7.38 2.72 -24.21
C ASN A 324 6.23 3.52 -23.60
N ARG A 325 5.04 3.48 -24.23
CA ARG A 325 3.84 4.14 -23.72
C ARG A 325 3.45 3.61 -22.34
N ILE A 326 3.42 2.29 -22.17
CA ILE A 326 3.08 1.63 -20.89
C ILE A 326 4.06 2.03 -19.78
N VAL A 327 5.36 2.05 -20.07
CA VAL A 327 6.36 2.45 -19.07
C VAL A 327 6.29 3.94 -18.74
N GLU A 328 6.00 4.80 -19.72
CA GLU A 328 5.78 6.24 -19.50
C GLU A 328 4.53 6.51 -18.66
N GLU A 329 3.41 5.84 -18.96
CA GLU A 329 2.18 5.89 -18.16
C GLU A 329 2.44 5.40 -16.73
N HIS A 330 3.16 4.28 -16.58
CA HIS A 330 3.51 3.75 -15.27
C HIS A 330 4.40 4.71 -14.46
N ALA A 331 5.46 5.25 -15.07
CA ALA A 331 6.36 6.20 -14.41
C ALA A 331 5.61 7.46 -13.96
N THR A 332 4.73 7.98 -14.82
CA THR A 332 3.89 9.14 -14.52
C THR A 332 2.95 8.85 -13.35
N ALA A 333 2.26 7.71 -13.38
CA ALA A 333 1.35 7.28 -12.31
C ALA A 333 2.07 7.10 -10.95
N ARG A 334 3.35 6.66 -10.93
CA ARG A 334 4.16 6.60 -9.69
C ARG A 334 4.47 7.97 -9.12
N VAL A 335 4.79 8.95 -9.97
CA VAL A 335 5.02 10.33 -9.53
C VAL A 335 3.71 10.96 -9.04
N GLU A 336 2.58 10.66 -9.68
CA GLU A 336 1.26 11.11 -9.24
C GLU A 336 0.86 10.50 -7.89
N GLU A 337 1.11 9.21 -7.65
CA GLU A 337 0.90 8.57 -6.35
C GLU A 337 1.71 9.29 -5.25
N TYR A 338 2.98 9.60 -5.53
CA TYR A 338 3.82 10.37 -4.60
C TYR A 338 3.27 11.77 -4.32
N ARG A 339 2.78 12.50 -5.34
CA ARG A 339 2.12 13.80 -5.14
C ARG A 339 0.83 13.68 -4.34
N SER A 340 0.09 12.59 -4.51
CA SER A 340 -1.15 12.34 -3.77
C SER A 340 -0.90 12.27 -2.25
N LEU A 341 0.30 11.89 -1.81
CA LEU A 341 0.69 11.93 -0.40
C LEU A 341 0.57 13.34 0.19
N ALA A 342 0.66 14.42 -0.61
CA ALA A 342 0.48 15.78 -0.11
C ALA A 342 -1.00 16.12 0.13
N LEU A 343 -1.90 15.41 -0.56
CA LEU A 343 -3.34 15.48 -0.34
C LEU A 343 -3.72 14.70 0.93
N LYS A 344 -3.14 13.51 1.10
CA LYS A 344 -3.33 12.70 2.30
C LYS A 344 -2.70 13.41 3.50
N ALA A 345 -1.44 13.80 3.38
CA ALA A 345 -0.60 14.39 4.42
C ALA A 345 -0.18 15.84 4.12
N PRO A 346 -1.09 16.83 4.27
CA PRO A 346 -0.77 18.24 4.04
C PRO A 346 0.50 18.71 4.74
N ARG A 347 0.77 18.19 5.95
CA ARG A 347 1.96 18.51 6.75
C ARG A 347 3.29 18.24 6.04
N PHE A 348 3.31 17.33 5.07
CA PHE A 348 4.51 16.98 4.31
C PHE A 348 4.53 17.58 2.90
N ALA A 349 3.62 18.50 2.54
CA ALA A 349 3.49 19.00 1.18
C ALA A 349 4.79 19.62 0.60
N THR A 350 5.52 20.39 1.39
CA THR A 350 6.81 20.97 0.99
C THR A 350 7.88 19.89 0.82
N LEU A 351 7.95 18.92 1.73
CA LEU A 351 8.85 17.77 1.61
C LEU A 351 8.55 16.98 0.32
N ILE A 352 7.28 16.75 0.01
CA ILE A 352 6.86 16.00 -1.17
C ILE A 352 7.25 16.73 -2.46
N ARG A 353 6.93 18.02 -2.55
CA ARG A 353 7.32 18.83 -3.72
C ARG A 353 8.83 18.87 -3.94
N LYS A 354 9.61 19.03 -2.88
CA LYS A 354 11.08 19.06 -2.95
C LYS A 354 11.70 17.68 -3.19
N GLY A 355 11.11 16.62 -2.65
CA GLY A 355 11.53 15.26 -2.92
C GLY A 355 11.31 14.86 -4.38
N GLU A 356 10.23 15.32 -5.02
CA GLU A 356 10.01 15.09 -6.45
C GLU A 356 11.13 15.71 -7.30
N GLU A 357 11.56 16.92 -6.94
CA GLU A 357 12.66 17.61 -7.60
C GLU A 357 13.98 16.86 -7.43
N VAL A 358 14.32 16.46 -6.20
CA VAL A 358 15.49 15.62 -5.91
C VAL A 358 15.46 14.32 -6.71
N PHE A 359 14.30 13.66 -6.80
CA PHE A 359 14.11 12.45 -7.59
C PHE A 359 14.37 12.69 -9.08
N ARG A 360 13.80 13.74 -9.66
CA ARG A 360 14.02 14.10 -11.08
C ARG A 360 15.48 14.40 -11.39
N THR A 361 16.15 15.17 -10.53
CA THR A 361 17.58 15.49 -10.71
C THR A 361 18.45 14.24 -10.58
N THR A 362 18.11 13.33 -9.65
CA THR A 362 18.76 12.02 -9.51
C THR A 362 18.65 11.18 -10.78
N VAL A 363 17.45 11.09 -11.37
CA VAL A 363 17.20 10.36 -12.62
C VAL A 363 18.03 10.95 -13.77
N ARG A 364 18.09 12.29 -13.90
CA ARG A 364 18.91 12.96 -14.91
C ARG A 364 20.40 12.70 -14.72
N ALA A 365 20.91 12.82 -13.49
CA ALA A 365 22.32 12.59 -13.20
C ALA A 365 22.76 11.16 -13.56
N LEU A 366 21.90 10.17 -13.32
CA LEU A 366 22.16 8.78 -13.69
C LEU A 366 22.04 8.54 -15.19
N LYS A 367 21.10 9.20 -15.88
CA LYS A 367 21.04 9.20 -17.34
C LYS A 367 22.37 9.69 -17.93
N ASP A 368 22.83 10.87 -17.53
CA ASP A 368 24.06 11.46 -18.05
C ASP A 368 25.27 10.58 -17.77
N GLN A 369 25.31 9.92 -16.61
CA GLN A 369 26.36 8.96 -16.27
C GLN A 369 26.31 7.70 -17.15
N ASN A 370 25.12 7.17 -17.45
CA ASN A 370 24.98 5.98 -18.32
C ASN A 370 25.31 6.30 -19.78
N ASP A 371 24.98 7.51 -20.26
CA ASP A 371 25.38 7.99 -21.60
C ASP A 371 26.92 7.99 -21.76
N VAL A 372 27.68 8.20 -20.67
CA VAL A 372 29.16 8.11 -20.66
C VAL A 372 29.65 6.67 -20.56
N LEU A 373 28.97 5.82 -19.78
CA LEU A 373 29.36 4.43 -19.52
C LEU A 373 29.04 3.47 -20.67
N GLU A 374 28.20 3.88 -21.61
CA GLU A 374 27.89 3.11 -22.81
C GLU A 374 29.15 2.60 -23.53
N ASN A 375 30.15 3.48 -23.72
CA ASN A 375 31.43 3.14 -24.35
C ASN A 375 32.27 2.12 -23.57
N ARG A 376 31.99 1.92 -22.28
CA ARG A 376 32.70 0.99 -21.39
C ARG A 376 31.94 -0.33 -21.21
N ASN A 377 30.78 -0.47 -21.83
CA ASN A 377 29.87 -1.62 -21.66
C ASN A 377 29.51 -1.87 -20.17
N GLU A 378 29.38 -0.80 -19.40
CA GLU A 378 28.98 -0.81 -17.99
C GLU A 378 27.64 -0.08 -17.82
N LYS A 379 26.97 -0.30 -16.69
CA LYS A 379 25.78 0.45 -16.27
C LYS A 379 25.96 1.04 -14.87
N GLN A 380 25.28 2.15 -14.60
CA GLN A 380 25.16 2.75 -13.28
C GLN A 380 23.68 2.86 -12.90
N LEU A 381 23.30 2.18 -11.82
CA LEU A 381 21.96 2.27 -11.22
C LEU A 381 21.99 2.84 -9.81
N LEU A 382 23.18 2.90 -9.19
CA LEU A 382 23.36 3.30 -7.81
C LEU A 382 23.79 4.76 -7.74
N ILE A 383 23.07 5.54 -6.95
CA ILE A 383 23.48 6.89 -6.52
C ILE A 383 23.84 6.85 -5.04
N GLY A 384 24.92 7.52 -4.67
CA GLY A 384 25.33 7.70 -3.28
C GLY A 384 25.07 9.14 -2.89
N ILE A 385 24.18 9.38 -1.94
CA ILE A 385 23.80 10.71 -1.47
C ILE A 385 24.48 10.96 -0.13
N SER A 386 25.35 11.98 -0.08
CA SER A 386 26.01 12.43 1.15
C SER A 386 25.37 13.71 1.70
N GLY A 387 25.43 13.88 3.03
CA GLY A 387 24.93 15.07 3.71
C GLY A 387 23.46 15.03 4.11
N ALA A 388 22.85 13.84 4.16
CA ALA A 388 21.48 13.65 4.68
C ALA A 388 21.42 13.61 6.21
N GLU A 389 22.47 13.10 6.87
CA GLU A 389 22.54 12.87 8.32
C GLU A 389 22.31 14.10 9.23
N PRO A 390 22.66 15.35 8.85
CA PRO A 390 22.41 16.51 9.72
C PRO A 390 20.94 16.95 9.79
N TYR A 391 20.08 16.47 8.91
CA TYR A 391 18.75 17.08 8.67
C TYR A 391 17.61 16.05 8.72
N PRO A 392 16.85 15.95 9.83
CA PRO A 392 15.75 15.00 9.97
C PRO A 392 14.68 15.10 8.87
N LEU A 393 14.39 16.31 8.38
CA LEU A 393 13.42 16.54 7.31
C LEU A 393 13.86 15.93 5.97
N ILE A 394 15.17 15.85 5.71
CA ILE A 394 15.72 15.23 4.50
C ILE A 394 15.54 13.72 4.58
N GLY A 395 15.84 13.11 5.73
CA GLY A 395 15.56 11.69 5.96
C GLY A 395 14.08 11.37 5.73
N ARG A 396 13.17 12.17 6.30
CA ARG A 396 11.72 12.00 6.11
C ARG A 396 11.30 12.16 4.63
N MET A 397 11.85 13.15 3.92
CA MET A 397 11.61 13.35 2.49
C MET A 397 12.04 12.13 1.65
N LEU A 398 13.22 11.57 1.91
CA LEU A 398 13.70 10.37 1.23
C LEU A 398 12.84 9.15 1.57
N HIS A 399 12.41 9.00 2.82
CA HIS A 399 11.51 7.91 3.20
C HIS A 399 10.13 7.99 2.52
N LEU A 400 9.60 9.21 2.30
CA LEU A 400 8.36 9.40 1.52
C LEU A 400 8.54 8.97 0.06
N LEU A 401 9.71 9.19 -0.54
CA LEU A 401 10.03 8.68 -1.89
C LEU A 401 10.09 7.14 -1.90
N MET A 402 10.67 6.53 -0.86
CA MET A 402 10.71 5.07 -0.72
C MET A 402 9.31 4.46 -0.56
N GLU A 403 8.45 5.11 0.22
CA GLU A 403 7.06 4.69 0.43
C GLU A 403 6.25 4.67 -0.87
N ALA A 404 6.42 5.68 -1.72
CA ALA A 404 5.82 5.73 -3.05
C ALA A 404 6.49 4.77 -4.08
N GLY A 405 7.57 4.08 -3.68
CA GLY A 405 8.33 3.19 -4.55
C GLY A 405 9.27 3.89 -5.53
N LEU A 406 9.46 5.21 -5.39
CA LEU A 406 10.30 6.00 -6.30
C LEU A 406 11.80 5.80 -6.05
N LEU A 407 12.19 5.40 -4.84
CA LEU A 407 13.59 5.26 -4.44
C LEU A 407 13.77 3.97 -3.65
N PHE A 408 14.73 3.13 -4.02
CA PHE A 408 15.08 1.90 -3.30
C PHE A 408 16.37 2.14 -2.50
N GLU A 409 16.36 1.88 -1.19
CA GLU A 409 17.53 2.00 -0.33
C GLU A 409 18.32 0.70 -0.25
N HIS A 410 19.65 0.82 -0.34
CA HIS A 410 20.58 -0.29 -0.22
C HIS A 410 21.29 -0.24 1.14
N PRO A 411 21.71 -1.40 1.70
CA PRO A 411 22.47 -1.45 2.96
C PRO A 411 23.71 -0.54 2.94
N LYS A 412 24.09 0.04 4.08
CA LYS A 412 25.32 0.85 4.16
C LYS A 412 26.55 -0.04 4.01
N VAL A 413 27.59 0.44 3.29
CA VAL A 413 28.89 -0.26 3.18
C VAL A 413 30.00 0.70 3.57
N SER A 414 30.57 0.49 4.76
CA SER A 414 31.68 1.32 5.26
C SER A 414 32.96 1.05 4.47
N HIS A 415 33.49 2.07 3.82
CA HIS A 415 34.79 2.04 3.14
C HIS A 415 35.76 3.01 3.85
N GLY A 416 36.04 2.75 5.12
CA GLY A 416 37.13 3.37 5.91
C GLY A 416 37.18 4.90 5.88
N GLY A 417 36.61 5.53 6.92
CA GLY A 417 36.76 6.96 7.24
C GLY A 417 35.43 7.71 7.43
N PRO A 418 35.34 8.71 8.33
CA PRO A 418 34.12 9.48 8.60
C PRO A 418 33.62 10.29 7.39
N ASP A 419 34.51 10.81 6.53
CA ASP A 419 34.17 11.62 5.34
C ASP A 419 33.65 10.80 4.14
N ARG A 420 33.36 9.52 4.32
CA ARG A 420 32.95 8.60 3.25
C ARG A 420 31.62 7.90 3.50
N THR A 421 30.83 8.38 4.45
CA THR A 421 29.47 7.88 4.67
C THR A 421 28.52 8.53 3.66
N TYR A 422 27.83 7.68 2.90
CA TYR A 422 26.75 8.09 2.01
C TYR A 422 25.71 6.97 2.01
N ASP A 423 24.46 7.37 1.91
CA ASP A 423 23.35 6.44 1.76
C ASP A 423 23.19 6.12 0.28
N ARG A 424 22.92 4.85 -0.02
CA ARG A 424 22.94 4.31 -1.37
C ARG A 424 21.52 4.04 -1.83
N TYR A 425 21.19 4.56 -3.00
CA TYR A 425 19.85 4.44 -3.55
C TYR A 425 19.84 4.04 -5.02
N THR A 426 18.74 3.47 -5.46
CA THR A 426 18.40 3.29 -6.87
C THR A 426 17.06 3.96 -7.13
N PRO A 427 16.95 4.92 -8.08
CA PRO A 427 15.65 5.47 -8.44
C PRO A 427 14.85 4.46 -9.27
N HIS A 428 13.53 4.64 -9.30
CA HIS A 428 12.61 3.79 -10.05
C HIS A 428 13.04 3.62 -11.51
N LEU A 429 13.22 2.37 -11.94
CA LEU A 429 13.73 2.07 -13.29
C LEU A 429 12.80 2.57 -14.41
N ALA A 430 11.48 2.52 -14.24
CA ALA A 430 10.55 3.13 -15.19
C ALA A 430 10.88 4.60 -15.51
N ALA A 431 11.31 5.40 -14.53
CA ALA A 431 11.70 6.79 -14.76
C ALA A 431 13.01 6.90 -15.56
N LEU A 432 13.99 6.02 -15.30
CA LEU A 432 15.23 5.92 -16.08
C LEU A 432 14.95 5.47 -17.52
N LEU A 433 14.03 4.53 -17.72
CA LEU A 433 13.58 4.08 -19.03
C LEU A 433 12.84 5.18 -19.80
N GLN A 434 11.97 5.93 -19.13
CA GLN A 434 11.25 7.07 -19.70
C GLN A 434 12.21 8.14 -20.24
N VAL A 435 13.27 8.46 -19.49
CA VAL A 435 14.31 9.41 -19.96
C VAL A 435 15.36 8.77 -20.87
N ARG A 436 15.18 7.50 -21.25
CA ARG A 436 16.04 6.72 -22.15
C ARG A 436 17.48 6.55 -21.67
N ALA A 437 17.69 6.37 -20.36
CA ALA A 437 19.02 6.24 -19.76
C ALA A 437 19.87 5.06 -20.27
N PHE A 438 19.28 4.08 -20.95
CA PHE A 438 19.97 2.89 -21.47
C PHE A 438 19.87 2.75 -22.99
N SER A 439 19.50 3.84 -23.68
CA SER A 439 19.32 3.84 -25.13
C SER A 439 20.54 4.33 -25.91
N GLY A 440 21.53 4.86 -25.22
CA GLY A 440 22.67 5.52 -25.86
C GLY A 440 22.29 6.77 -26.64
N LYS A 441 23.22 7.24 -27.47
CA LYS A 441 22.99 8.39 -28.37
C LYS A 441 22.21 8.02 -29.64
N GLU A 442 21.79 6.77 -29.80
CA GLU A 442 21.10 6.29 -31.00
C GLU A 442 19.64 6.72 -31.03
N ARG A 443 19.16 7.09 -32.23
CA ARG A 443 17.75 7.43 -32.47
C ARG A 443 16.95 6.15 -32.77
N GLY A 444 16.66 5.38 -31.73
CA GLY A 444 15.72 4.26 -31.79
C GLY A 444 16.32 2.95 -31.27
N THR A 445 16.07 2.65 -30.00
CA THR A 445 16.52 1.42 -29.34
C THR A 445 15.39 0.43 -29.16
N SER A 446 15.62 -0.79 -29.63
CA SER A 446 14.71 -1.92 -29.41
C SER A 446 14.64 -2.27 -27.91
N PRO A 447 13.52 -2.84 -27.42
CA PRO A 447 13.40 -3.29 -26.04
C PRO A 447 14.49 -4.29 -25.65
N ARG A 448 14.89 -5.15 -26.59
CA ARG A 448 15.98 -6.11 -26.41
C ARG A 448 17.31 -5.44 -26.11
N GLN A 449 17.69 -4.40 -26.86
CA GLN A 449 18.92 -3.64 -26.60
C GLN A 449 18.91 -3.00 -25.21
N VAL A 450 17.75 -2.50 -24.75
CA VAL A 450 17.62 -1.94 -23.41
C VAL A 450 17.77 -3.01 -22.33
N VAL A 451 17.18 -4.20 -22.53
CA VAL A 451 17.37 -5.35 -21.63
C VAL A 451 18.84 -5.79 -21.60
N GLU A 452 19.52 -5.84 -22.75
CA GLU A 452 20.95 -6.13 -22.82
C GLU A 452 21.78 -5.08 -22.07
N ALA A 453 21.46 -3.79 -22.22
CA ALA A 453 22.10 -2.70 -21.47
C ALA A 453 21.87 -2.81 -19.96
N LEU A 454 20.66 -3.17 -19.54
CA LEU A 454 20.32 -3.44 -18.14
C LEU A 454 20.99 -4.70 -17.59
N LYS A 455 21.47 -5.62 -18.43
CA LYS A 455 22.22 -6.82 -18.02
C LYS A 455 23.74 -6.61 -18.01
N ARG A 456 24.24 -5.44 -18.45
CA ARG A 456 25.65 -5.06 -18.35
C ARG A 456 26.14 -5.07 -16.90
N ARG A 457 27.45 -5.17 -16.74
CA ARG A 457 28.11 -5.12 -15.44
C ARG A 457 27.84 -3.77 -14.76
N SER A 458 27.34 -3.81 -13.52
CA SER A 458 27.21 -2.61 -12.69
C SER A 458 28.58 -2.06 -12.30
N THR A 459 28.74 -0.74 -12.32
CA THR A 459 29.92 -0.08 -11.76
C THR A 459 30.08 -0.40 -10.27
N LYS A 460 31.31 -0.63 -9.82
CA LYS A 460 31.61 -0.99 -8.41
C LYS A 460 31.21 0.09 -7.40
N HIS A 461 31.32 1.36 -7.79
CA HIS A 461 31.03 2.50 -6.93
C HIS A 461 29.79 3.24 -7.43
N PRO A 462 28.95 3.74 -6.50
CA PRO A 462 27.79 4.52 -6.89
C PRO A 462 28.21 5.89 -7.43
N LEU A 463 27.32 6.51 -8.20
CA LEU A 463 27.44 7.91 -8.59
C LEU A 463 27.33 8.78 -7.33
N ARG A 464 28.43 9.34 -6.86
CA ARG A 464 28.43 10.16 -5.65
C ARG A 464 27.91 11.56 -5.95
N ARG A 465 26.94 12.01 -5.15
CA ARG A 465 26.36 13.35 -5.19
C ARG A 465 26.16 13.85 -3.76
N SER A 466 26.48 15.12 -3.51
CA SER A 466 26.02 15.78 -2.30
C SER A 466 24.56 16.18 -2.49
N LEU A 467 23.80 16.30 -1.40
CA LEU A 467 22.41 16.76 -1.51
C LEU A 467 22.30 18.15 -2.16
N THR A 468 23.24 19.05 -1.87
CA THR A 468 23.37 20.37 -2.49
C THR A 468 23.65 20.34 -4.00
N SER A 469 24.06 19.20 -4.56
CA SER A 469 24.22 19.01 -6.00
C SER A 469 22.96 18.47 -6.68
N LEU A 470 21.96 18.04 -5.90
CA LEU A 470 20.69 17.49 -6.38
C LEU A 470 19.53 18.50 -6.28
N ILE A 471 19.66 19.45 -5.35
CA ILE A 471 18.68 20.49 -5.08
C ILE A 471 19.41 21.74 -4.57
N ASP A 472 18.90 22.91 -4.95
CA ASP A 472 19.49 24.19 -4.60
C ASP A 472 19.50 24.42 -3.08
N LYS A 473 20.56 25.07 -2.58
CA LYS A 473 20.72 25.31 -1.14
C LYS A 473 19.56 26.13 -0.55
N SER A 474 19.09 27.15 -1.26
CA SER A 474 17.94 27.96 -0.84
C SER A 474 16.65 27.14 -0.68
N GLU A 475 16.52 26.06 -1.47
CA GLU A 475 15.37 25.19 -1.44
C GLU A 475 15.47 24.13 -0.34
N LEU A 476 16.69 23.66 -0.06
CA LEU A 476 16.98 22.84 1.12
C LEU A 476 16.70 23.60 2.42
N ASP A 477 17.12 24.86 2.50
CA ASP A 477 16.86 25.73 3.66
C ASP A 477 15.36 26.03 3.83
N ALA A 478 14.55 25.87 2.76
CA ALA A 478 13.11 26.05 2.78
C ALA A 478 12.32 24.78 3.19
N LEU A 479 12.99 23.65 3.42
CA LEU A 479 12.33 22.43 3.90
C LEU A 479 11.69 22.68 5.27
N ARG A 480 10.38 22.41 5.34
CA ARG A 480 9.57 22.59 6.56
C ARG A 480 8.37 21.66 6.55
N LEU A 481 7.82 21.45 7.74
CA LEU A 481 6.50 20.83 7.90
C LEU A 481 5.43 21.92 7.71
N ASP A 482 4.46 21.67 6.83
CA ASP A 482 3.42 22.63 6.49
C ASP A 482 2.26 22.54 7.48
N LEU A 483 2.30 23.40 8.50
CA LEU A 483 1.27 23.44 9.52
C LEU A 483 0.03 24.19 9.02
N PRO A 484 -1.18 23.64 9.16
CA PRO A 484 -2.38 24.32 8.70
C PRO A 484 -2.59 25.60 9.53
N PRO A 485 -2.84 26.75 8.88
CA PRO A 485 -3.00 28.01 9.59
C PRO A 485 -4.26 28.00 10.45
N CYS A 486 -4.41 29.01 11.32
CA CYS A 486 -5.62 29.18 12.11
C CYS A 486 -6.87 29.25 11.22
N ALA A 487 -7.88 28.42 11.50
CA ALA A 487 -9.12 28.40 10.73
C ALA A 487 -9.91 29.72 10.83
N LYS A 488 -9.71 30.50 11.90
CA LYS A 488 -10.43 31.75 12.17
C LYS A 488 -9.73 32.98 11.59
N CYS A 489 -8.43 33.10 11.76
CA CYS A 489 -7.68 34.31 11.40
C CYS A 489 -6.54 34.06 10.40
N HIS A 490 -6.39 32.82 9.92
CA HIS A 490 -5.36 32.39 8.95
C HIS A 490 -3.91 32.65 9.36
N THR A 491 -3.66 32.99 10.63
CA THR A 491 -2.31 33.15 11.14
C THR A 491 -1.56 31.81 11.09
N PRO A 492 -0.32 31.77 10.57
CA PRO A 492 0.50 30.57 10.56
C PRO A 492 0.77 30.05 11.98
N ARG A 493 0.91 28.73 12.12
CA ARG A 493 1.35 28.14 13.39
C ARG A 493 2.85 28.34 13.58
N LEU A 494 3.26 28.51 14.82
CA LEU A 494 4.66 28.64 15.24
C LEU A 494 5.32 27.27 15.47
N SER A 495 4.54 26.29 15.92
CA SER A 495 5.01 24.94 16.22
C SER A 495 3.91 23.90 16.06
N GLU A 496 4.30 22.64 15.91
CA GLU A 496 3.38 21.50 15.78
C GLU A 496 2.50 21.30 17.02
N GLY A 497 3.08 21.41 18.22
CA GLY A 497 2.36 21.25 19.49
C GLY A 497 1.46 22.43 19.86
N GLN A 498 1.32 23.44 19.00
CA GLN A 498 0.54 24.63 19.29
C GLN A 498 -0.97 24.33 19.26
N ARG A 499 -1.58 24.22 20.44
CA ARG A 499 -3.03 23.97 20.60
C ARG A 499 -3.92 25.17 20.30
N PHE A 500 -3.43 26.39 20.52
CA PHE A 500 -4.21 27.62 20.37
C PHE A 500 -3.48 28.65 19.52
N CYS A 501 -4.21 29.37 18.67
CA CYS A 501 -3.67 30.41 17.82
C CYS A 501 -3.08 31.54 18.66
N HIS A 502 -1.78 31.85 18.47
CA HIS A 502 -1.10 32.91 19.21
C HIS A 502 -1.69 34.30 18.95
N GLN A 503 -2.31 34.51 17.79
CA GLN A 503 -2.95 35.79 17.44
C GLN A 503 -4.39 35.93 17.95
N CYS A 504 -5.26 34.93 17.73
CA CYS A 504 -6.70 35.07 18.00
C CYS A 504 -7.24 34.14 19.08
N GLY A 505 -6.40 33.34 19.74
CA GLY A 505 -6.77 32.40 20.80
C GLY A 505 -7.63 31.20 20.36
N ASN A 506 -7.96 31.08 19.06
CA ASN A 506 -8.79 29.98 18.57
C ASN A 506 -8.04 28.66 18.68
N GLU A 507 -8.74 27.60 19.08
CA GLU A 507 -8.17 26.25 19.05
C GLU A 507 -7.77 25.89 17.61
N LEU A 508 -6.55 25.39 17.49
CA LEU A 508 -5.95 24.98 16.23
C LEU A 508 -6.21 23.49 16.07
N SER A 509 -6.98 23.13 15.04
CA SER A 509 -7.21 21.74 14.67
C SER A 509 -6.64 21.48 13.27
N ASP A 510 -6.03 20.31 13.10
CA ASP A 510 -5.63 19.84 11.77
C ASP A 510 -6.88 19.41 11.01
N VAL A 511 -6.99 19.73 9.72
CA VAL A 511 -8.14 19.29 8.91
C VAL A 511 -8.10 17.76 8.81
N SER A 512 -9.24 17.11 9.06
CA SER A 512 -9.35 15.64 9.02
C SER A 512 -9.18 15.20 7.57
N THR A 513 -8.24 14.29 7.31
CA THR A 513 -8.04 13.79 5.95
C THR A 513 -9.23 12.88 5.54
N PHE A 514 -10.01 12.34 6.49
CA PHE A 514 -11.29 11.64 6.22
C PHE A 514 -12.33 12.63 5.71
N ALA A 515 -12.52 13.74 6.43
CA ALA A 515 -13.41 14.81 6.00
C ALA A 515 -13.00 15.35 4.61
N ARG A 516 -11.69 15.44 4.35
CA ARG A 516 -11.17 15.82 3.03
C ARG A 516 -11.54 14.80 1.95
N CYS A 517 -11.33 13.49 2.20
CA CYS A 517 -11.75 12.42 1.29
C CYS A 517 -13.24 12.50 0.98
N MET A 518 -14.07 12.68 2.01
CA MET A 518 -15.53 12.79 1.87
C MET A 518 -15.93 14.04 1.07
N SER A 519 -15.14 15.12 1.13
CA SER A 519 -15.40 16.35 0.37
C SER A 519 -15.01 16.30 -1.12
N LEU A 520 -14.29 15.25 -1.56
CA LEU A 520 -13.90 15.10 -2.97
C LEU A 520 -15.13 14.88 -3.85
N SER A 521 -15.09 15.42 -5.06
CA SER A 521 -16.18 15.25 -6.03
C SER A 521 -16.34 13.78 -6.42
N LEU A 522 -17.57 13.31 -6.48
CA LEU A 522 -17.88 11.94 -6.91
C LEU A 522 -17.38 11.68 -8.36
N THR A 523 -17.29 12.72 -9.19
CA THR A 523 -16.77 12.61 -10.56
C THR A 523 -15.26 12.40 -10.64
N GLN A 524 -14.52 12.66 -9.56
CA GLN A 524 -13.07 12.42 -9.48
C GLN A 524 -12.73 10.95 -9.20
N VAL A 525 -13.72 10.11 -8.88
CA VAL A 525 -13.50 8.69 -8.61
C VAL A 525 -13.01 7.97 -9.90
N PRO A 526 -11.83 7.29 -9.84
CA PRO A 526 -11.34 6.46 -10.93
C PRO A 526 -12.30 5.29 -11.22
N GLY A 527 -12.34 4.81 -12.47
CA GLY A 527 -13.22 3.71 -12.87
C GLY A 527 -14.64 4.12 -13.28
N LEU A 528 -15.05 5.38 -13.06
CA LEU A 528 -16.31 5.91 -13.60
C LEU A 528 -16.16 6.30 -15.08
N THR A 529 -17.04 5.79 -15.95
CA THR A 529 -17.08 6.18 -17.37
C THR A 529 -17.44 7.66 -17.53
N SER A 530 -16.97 8.31 -18.59
CA SER A 530 -17.30 9.72 -18.92
C SER A 530 -18.80 9.98 -18.92
N TRP A 531 -19.59 9.10 -19.56
CA TRP A 531 -21.06 9.19 -19.57
C TRP A 531 -21.66 9.20 -18.15
N LEU A 532 -21.12 8.38 -17.25
CA LEU A 532 -21.64 8.28 -15.89
C LEU A 532 -21.26 9.52 -15.06
N ARG A 533 -20.07 10.09 -15.27
CA ARG A 533 -19.66 11.34 -14.62
C ARG A 533 -20.59 12.50 -14.98
N GLU A 534 -20.88 12.65 -16.27
CA GLU A 534 -21.85 13.65 -16.77
C GLU A 534 -23.24 13.42 -16.17
N ARG A 535 -23.72 12.18 -16.14
CA ARG A 535 -25.04 11.86 -15.57
C ARG A 535 -25.13 12.07 -14.07
N ILE A 536 -24.06 11.82 -13.33
CA ILE A 536 -24.01 12.11 -11.89
C ILE A 536 -24.12 13.63 -11.67
N GLU A 537 -23.42 14.45 -12.46
CA GLU A 537 -23.52 15.91 -12.37
C GLU A 537 -24.88 16.47 -12.79
N GLU A 538 -25.51 15.88 -13.82
CA GLU A 538 -26.81 16.34 -14.36
C GLU A 538 -28.02 15.84 -13.55
N ASP A 539 -28.06 14.54 -13.22
CA ASP A 539 -29.26 13.87 -12.72
C ASP A 539 -29.32 13.81 -11.18
N LEU A 540 -28.18 13.97 -10.47
CA LEU A 540 -28.11 13.91 -8.99
C LEU A 540 -27.74 15.27 -8.39
N SER A 541 -28.73 16.14 -8.21
CA SER A 541 -28.52 17.50 -7.68
C SER A 541 -28.01 17.55 -6.22
N GLN A 542 -28.31 16.51 -5.42
CA GLN A 542 -27.97 16.43 -3.99
C GLN A 542 -26.73 15.57 -3.68
N ILE A 543 -26.23 14.79 -4.64
CA ILE A 543 -25.08 13.89 -4.44
C ILE A 543 -23.94 14.35 -5.33
N LYS A 544 -23.07 15.21 -4.78
CA LYS A 544 -21.94 15.77 -5.52
C LYS A 544 -20.61 15.24 -5.04
N THR A 545 -20.53 14.91 -3.76
CA THR A 545 -19.31 14.43 -3.12
C THR A 545 -19.41 12.96 -2.75
N ILE A 546 -18.26 12.35 -2.46
CA ILE A 546 -18.19 10.98 -1.93
C ILE A 546 -18.97 10.88 -0.61
N GLY A 547 -18.84 11.88 0.25
CA GLY A 547 -19.54 11.95 1.53
C GLY A 547 -21.06 11.96 1.36
N ASP A 548 -21.58 12.74 0.40
CA ASP A 548 -23.02 12.80 0.13
C ASP A 548 -23.56 11.40 -0.24
N LEU A 549 -22.84 10.67 -1.10
CA LEU A 549 -23.26 9.33 -1.53
C LEU A 549 -23.26 8.33 -0.36
N LEU A 550 -22.20 8.33 0.45
CA LEU A 550 -22.01 7.38 1.54
C LEU A 550 -22.85 7.70 2.79
N ALA A 551 -23.35 8.93 2.91
CA ALA A 551 -24.23 9.33 4.00
C ALA A 551 -25.66 8.76 3.87
N HIS A 552 -26.08 8.34 2.67
CA HIS A 552 -27.39 7.74 2.47
C HIS A 552 -27.45 6.31 3.04
N GLN A 553 -28.57 5.96 3.66
CA GLN A 553 -28.81 4.61 4.18
C GLN A 553 -28.84 3.55 3.06
N ASP A 554 -29.32 3.92 1.86
CA ASP A 554 -29.27 3.09 0.66
C ASP A 554 -28.78 3.92 -0.53
N PRO A 555 -27.44 4.03 -0.70
CA PRO A 555 -26.84 4.74 -1.83
C PRO A 555 -27.23 4.14 -3.19
N GLY A 556 -27.56 2.83 -3.22
CA GLY A 556 -27.94 2.13 -4.44
C GLY A 556 -29.30 2.56 -4.97
N THR A 557 -30.23 2.96 -4.10
CA THR A 557 -31.52 3.53 -4.51
C THR A 557 -31.35 4.92 -5.11
N GLU A 558 -30.48 5.74 -4.55
CA GLU A 558 -30.20 7.08 -5.07
C GLU A 558 -29.55 7.03 -6.46
N LEU A 559 -28.54 6.17 -6.65
CA LEU A 559 -27.87 5.98 -7.94
C LEU A 559 -28.82 5.45 -9.03
N ARG A 560 -29.84 4.67 -8.65
CA ARG A 560 -30.86 4.15 -9.59
C ARG A 560 -31.82 5.23 -10.11
N LYS A 561 -31.79 6.46 -9.57
CA LYS A 561 -32.53 7.60 -10.14
C LYS A 561 -31.96 8.03 -11.50
N ILE A 562 -30.69 7.74 -11.77
CA ILE A 562 -30.05 7.99 -13.06
C ILE A 562 -30.64 7.06 -14.13
N LYS A 563 -31.09 7.64 -15.26
CA LYS A 563 -31.65 6.87 -16.36
C LYS A 563 -30.61 5.88 -16.90
N ARG A 564 -30.98 4.59 -17.02
CA ARG A 564 -30.11 3.46 -17.45
C ARG A 564 -29.07 3.00 -16.41
N VAL A 565 -29.21 3.39 -15.15
CA VAL A 565 -28.47 2.79 -14.02
C VAL A 565 -29.40 1.82 -13.29
N GLY A 566 -29.24 0.53 -13.58
CA GLY A 566 -29.90 -0.55 -12.84
C GLY A 566 -29.09 -1.00 -11.63
N GLN A 567 -29.61 -1.97 -10.87
CA GLN A 567 -29.00 -2.48 -9.64
C GLN A 567 -27.53 -2.91 -9.80
N LYS A 568 -27.19 -3.65 -10.86
CA LYS A 568 -25.80 -4.07 -11.13
C LYS A 568 -24.86 -2.88 -11.36
N ARG A 569 -25.31 -1.83 -12.04
CA ARG A 569 -24.47 -0.64 -12.29
C ARG A 569 -24.33 0.21 -11.04
N ALA A 570 -25.41 0.36 -10.26
CA ALA A 570 -25.35 1.05 -8.97
C ALA A 570 -24.37 0.37 -8.01
N ALA A 571 -24.40 -0.97 -7.92
CA ALA A 571 -23.43 -1.73 -7.14
C ALA A 571 -21.99 -1.46 -7.59
N LYS A 572 -21.71 -1.53 -8.91
CA LYS A 572 -20.38 -1.22 -9.45
C LYS A 572 -19.88 0.19 -9.11
N VAL A 573 -20.77 1.18 -9.08
CA VAL A 573 -20.40 2.55 -8.68
C VAL A 573 -20.07 2.61 -7.20
N ILE A 574 -20.87 1.97 -6.35
CA ILE A 574 -20.60 1.89 -4.90
C ILE A 574 -19.28 1.17 -4.65
N ASP A 575 -19.02 0.07 -5.37
CA ASP A 575 -17.77 -0.67 -5.27
C ASP A 575 -16.58 0.19 -5.70
N ALA A 576 -16.67 0.90 -6.84
CA ALA A 576 -15.62 1.82 -7.29
C ALA A 576 -15.35 2.95 -6.30
N VAL A 577 -16.40 3.52 -5.71
CA VAL A 577 -16.28 4.56 -4.67
C VAL A 577 -15.68 3.99 -3.40
N THR A 578 -16.11 2.81 -2.97
CA THR A 578 -15.60 2.14 -1.77
C THR A 578 -14.13 1.77 -1.94
N ILE A 579 -13.77 1.22 -3.10
CA ILE A 579 -12.39 0.95 -3.47
C ILE A 579 -11.61 2.25 -3.45
N PHE A 580 -12.07 3.32 -4.11
CA PHE A 580 -11.34 4.60 -4.12
C PHE A 580 -11.18 5.19 -2.71
N VAL A 581 -12.20 5.16 -1.88
CA VAL A 581 -12.12 5.61 -0.47
C VAL A 581 -11.11 4.76 0.27
N ASP A 582 -11.23 3.44 0.18
CA ASP A 582 -10.28 2.53 0.80
C ASP A 582 -8.88 2.74 0.21
N GLU A 583 -8.69 3.13 -1.05
CA GLU A 583 -7.38 3.41 -1.69
C GLU A 583 -6.81 4.80 -1.39
N PHE A 584 -7.68 5.76 -1.07
CA PHE A 584 -7.30 7.11 -0.67
C PHE A 584 -6.95 7.13 0.82
N LEU A 585 -7.66 6.32 1.62
CA LEU A 585 -7.47 6.15 3.06
C LEU A 585 -6.51 5.03 3.43
N SER A 586 -6.20 4.13 2.49
CA SER A 586 -4.99 3.32 2.49
C SER A 586 -3.87 4.18 1.91
#